data_AF-A0A3A4PSC5-F1
#
_entry.id   AF-A0A3A4PSC5-F1
#
_cell.length_a   1.000
_cell.length_b   1.000
_cell.length_c   1.000
_cell.angle_alpha   90.00
_cell.angle_beta   90.00
_cell.angle_gamma   90.00
#
_symmetry.space_group_name_H-M   'P 1'
#
loop_
_entity.id
_entity.type
_entity.pdbx_description
1 polymer ?
#
loop_
_entity_poly.entity_id
_entity_poly.type
_entity_poly.pdbx_seq_one_letter_code
_entity_poly.pdbx_strand_id
1 'polypeptide(L)'
;MQPFAMALLLISAFGAFAWSARRRWQLMRVGAPEARFDRPGERLRLTWEYALRQLRMTRYPLAGLAHRVIFAGFVVLLLRSVILWGRGFSPEFNLLLFGPDQFLGKIYGLAKDVFVLLVLAGTMVFFYYRLVARPARLTHNLDGIIILAIIAVMMLADVLYDGASFVRRARADAGAGEPAYVFHAWEPAGSVVQYAVAGASDGGVGVLQHLGFWTHSVLVLLFLNLLPYSKHFHVITAIPNVYFQNLHPPGRLPPIEDLEGRLEREETLGVRRITQFSWKAILDFYTCTECGRCSDHCPATKTGKKLSPKHFTVDLRNF
;
A
#
# COMPACT_ATOMS: atom_id res chain seq x y z
N MET A 1 -9.14 -5.03 -26.85
CA MET A 1 -8.15 -4.48 -25.89
C MET A 1 -7.15 -3.63 -26.64
N GLN A 2 -6.50 -2.67 -25.97
CA GLN A 2 -5.55 -1.72 -26.59
C GLN A 2 -4.12 -1.99 -26.06
N PRO A 3 -3.37 -2.95 -26.66
CA PRO A 3 -2.07 -3.38 -26.14
C PRO A 3 -1.03 -2.26 -26.15
N PHE A 4 -1.04 -1.39 -27.17
CA PHE A 4 -0.16 -0.22 -27.24
C PHE A 4 -0.40 0.76 -26.10
N ALA A 5 -1.67 1.05 -25.77
CA ALA A 5 -2.01 1.93 -24.66
C ALA A 5 -1.57 1.33 -23.32
N MET A 6 -1.73 0.01 -23.14
CA MET A 6 -1.28 -0.69 -21.93
C MET A 6 0.26 -0.65 -21.81
N ALA A 7 0.99 -0.93 -22.89
CA ALA A 7 2.45 -0.86 -22.90
C ALA A 7 2.94 0.56 -22.55
N LEU A 8 2.36 1.59 -23.17
CA LEU A 8 2.70 2.98 -22.90
C LEU A 8 2.44 3.36 -21.43
N LEU A 9 1.30 2.95 -20.88
CA LEU A 9 0.95 3.18 -19.48
C LEU A 9 1.94 2.52 -18.53
N LEU A 10 2.29 1.24 -18.76
CA LEU A 10 3.22 0.51 -17.90
C LEU A 10 4.63 1.11 -17.97
N ILE A 11 5.16 1.35 -19.17
CA ILE A 11 6.51 1.91 -19.36
C ILE A 11 6.61 3.29 -18.72
N SER A 12 5.63 4.17 -18.98
CA SER A 12 5.64 5.53 -18.42
C SER A 12 5.49 5.51 -16.89
N ALA A 13 4.56 4.74 -16.34
CA ALA A 13 4.31 4.69 -14.91
C ALA A 13 5.48 4.04 -14.12
N PHE A 14 6.05 2.94 -14.62
CA PHE A 14 7.23 2.34 -13.99
C PHE A 14 8.48 3.20 -14.17
N GLY A 15 8.64 3.89 -15.29
CA GLY A 15 9.72 4.85 -15.51
C GLY A 15 9.67 6.02 -14.52
N ALA A 16 8.49 6.63 -14.35
CA ALA A 16 8.27 7.70 -13.38
C ALA A 16 8.49 7.24 -11.93
N PHE A 17 8.05 6.02 -11.59
CA PHE A 17 8.30 5.43 -10.28
C PHE A 17 9.78 5.15 -10.06
N ALA A 18 10.49 4.57 -11.03
CA ALA A 18 11.92 4.30 -10.93
C ALA A 18 12.73 5.59 -10.75
N TRP A 19 12.36 6.67 -11.45
CA TRP A 19 12.98 7.99 -11.28
C TRP A 19 12.77 8.55 -9.86
N SER A 20 11.53 8.56 -9.38
CA SER A 20 11.20 9.09 -8.05
C SER A 20 11.79 8.25 -6.91
N ALA A 21 11.77 6.92 -7.03
CA ALA A 21 12.41 5.99 -6.10
C ALA A 21 13.93 6.16 -6.10
N ARG A 22 14.56 6.35 -7.27
CA ARG A 22 16.01 6.62 -7.38
C ARG A 22 16.39 7.90 -6.65
N ARG A 23 15.59 8.97 -6.75
CA ARG A 23 15.84 10.22 -6.02
C ARG A 23 15.81 10.00 -4.50
N ARG A 24 14.81 9.29 -3.98
CA ARG A 24 14.75 8.92 -2.54
C ARG A 24 15.93 8.05 -2.13
N TRP A 25 16.31 7.08 -2.96
CA TRP A 25 17.48 6.24 -2.72
C TRP A 25 18.78 7.03 -2.67
N GLN A 26 18.98 7.97 -3.59
CA GLN A 26 20.16 8.85 -3.61
C GLN A 26 20.26 9.69 -2.33
N LEU A 27 19.16 10.29 -1.89
CA LEU A 27 19.10 11.06 -0.64
C LEU A 27 19.42 10.19 0.58
N MET A 28 18.90 8.96 0.63
CA MET A 28 19.22 8.02 1.71
C MET A 28 20.71 7.64 1.75
N ARG A 29 21.36 7.53 0.58
CA ARG A 29 22.80 7.21 0.46
C ARG A 29 23.72 8.36 0.87
N VAL A 30 23.22 9.58 1.00
CA VAL A 30 23.99 10.71 1.53
C VAL A 30 24.21 10.57 3.04
N GLY A 31 23.39 9.78 3.73
CA GLY A 31 23.54 9.54 5.16
C GLY A 31 24.82 8.79 5.50
N ALA A 32 25.34 9.06 6.69
CA ALA A 32 26.52 8.40 7.24
C ALA A 32 26.37 6.86 7.24
N PRO A 33 27.47 6.11 7.06
CA PRO A 33 27.45 4.66 7.13
C PRO A 33 27.05 4.21 8.54
N GLU A 34 26.17 3.21 8.61
CA GLU A 34 25.77 2.57 9.86
C GLU A 34 25.61 1.07 9.61
N ALA A 35 26.34 0.25 10.36
CA ALA A 35 26.30 -1.20 10.20
C ALA A 35 25.02 -1.77 10.82
N ARG A 36 24.13 -2.33 9.98
CA ARG A 36 22.89 -3.01 10.41
C ARG A 36 22.74 -4.41 9.80
N PHE A 37 23.86 -5.04 9.45
CA PHE A 37 23.90 -6.34 8.75
C PHE A 37 24.25 -7.51 9.68
N ASP A 38 24.40 -7.27 10.98
CA ASP A 38 24.65 -8.31 11.98
C ASP A 38 23.42 -9.20 12.21
N ARG A 39 23.63 -10.44 12.67
CA ARG A 39 22.55 -11.37 13.13
C ARG A 39 21.37 -11.50 12.15
N PRO A 40 21.61 -11.94 10.90
CA PRO A 40 20.56 -12.01 9.87
C PRO A 40 19.37 -12.91 10.27
N GLY A 41 19.62 -14.00 11.00
CA GLY A 41 18.54 -14.89 11.49
C GLY A 41 17.58 -14.20 12.45
N GLU A 42 18.09 -13.42 13.41
CA GLU A 42 17.27 -12.63 14.34
C GLU A 42 16.46 -11.57 13.58
N ARG A 43 17.09 -10.89 12.61
CA ARG A 43 16.43 -9.87 11.78
C ARG A 43 15.32 -10.44 10.91
N LEU A 44 15.52 -11.62 10.30
CA LEU A 44 14.50 -12.32 9.53
C LEU A 44 13.32 -12.71 10.43
N ARG A 45 13.58 -13.26 11.62
CA ARG A 45 12.52 -13.56 12.60
C ARG A 45 11.71 -12.32 12.95
N LEU A 46 12.36 -11.20 13.26
CA LEU A 46 11.68 -9.96 13.61
C LEU A 46 10.92 -9.36 12.41
N THR A 47 11.42 -9.53 11.19
CA THR A 47 10.72 -9.11 9.96
C THR A 47 9.44 -9.92 9.77
N TRP A 48 9.51 -11.24 9.96
CA TRP A 48 8.32 -12.09 9.96
C TRP A 48 7.31 -11.67 11.03
N GLU A 49 7.76 -11.43 12.26
CA GLU A 49 6.91 -11.06 13.39
C GLU A 49 6.27 -9.67 13.26
N TYR A 50 7.04 -8.66 12.85
CA TYR A 50 6.59 -7.28 12.88
C TYR A 50 6.14 -6.72 11.53
N ALA A 51 6.71 -7.18 10.41
CA ALA A 51 6.31 -6.72 9.09
C ALA A 51 5.16 -7.58 8.51
N LEU A 52 5.27 -8.91 8.59
CA LEU A 52 4.28 -9.82 8.00
C LEU A 52 3.14 -10.17 8.97
N ARG A 53 3.45 -10.66 10.18
CA ARG A 53 2.44 -10.96 11.21
C ARG A 53 1.86 -9.71 11.87
N GLN A 54 2.50 -8.55 11.70
CA GLN A 54 2.08 -7.25 12.20
C GLN A 54 1.76 -7.21 13.72
N LEU A 55 2.55 -7.89 14.56
CA LEU A 55 2.28 -7.99 16.01
C LEU A 55 2.21 -6.62 16.72
N ARG A 56 2.81 -5.57 16.16
CA ARG A 56 2.76 -4.20 16.72
C ARG A 56 1.44 -3.47 16.48
N MET A 57 0.48 -4.06 15.75
CA MET A 57 -0.83 -3.46 15.42
C MET A 57 -1.92 -3.77 16.46
N THR A 58 -1.61 -4.40 17.59
CA THR A 58 -2.58 -4.72 18.65
C THR A 58 -3.00 -3.52 19.49
N ARG A 59 -2.23 -2.43 19.46
CA ARG A 59 -2.41 -1.27 20.35
C ARG A 59 -3.71 -0.50 20.14
N TYR A 60 -4.18 -0.40 18.89
CA TYR A 60 -5.47 0.20 18.54
C TYR A 60 -6.28 -0.87 17.80
N PRO A 61 -7.06 -1.71 18.51
CA PRO A 61 -7.56 -2.98 17.97
C PRO A 61 -8.32 -2.85 16.66
N LEU A 62 -9.26 -1.89 16.55
CA LEU A 62 -10.06 -1.70 15.35
C LEU A 62 -9.22 -1.20 14.16
N ALA A 63 -8.40 -0.15 14.37
CA ALA A 63 -7.52 0.37 13.33
C ALA A 63 -6.45 -0.64 12.90
N GLY A 64 -5.92 -1.42 13.84
CA GLY A 64 -4.92 -2.45 13.58
C GLY A 64 -5.49 -3.70 12.91
N LEU A 65 -6.74 -4.08 13.19
CA LEU A 65 -7.45 -5.11 12.44
C LEU A 65 -7.71 -4.65 11.00
N ALA A 66 -8.27 -3.45 10.82
CA ALA A 66 -8.50 -2.88 9.49
C ALA A 66 -7.20 -2.80 8.68
N HIS A 67 -6.08 -2.39 9.30
CA HIS A 67 -4.77 -2.38 8.65
C HIS A 67 -4.30 -3.77 8.20
N ARG A 68 -4.39 -4.78 9.09
CA ARG A 68 -3.99 -6.16 8.77
C ARG A 68 -4.81 -6.73 7.62
N VAL A 69 -6.12 -6.48 7.63
CA VAL A 69 -7.03 -6.88 6.55
C VAL A 69 -6.65 -6.21 5.23
N ILE A 70 -6.43 -4.89 5.22
CA ILE A 70 -6.01 -4.17 4.01
C ILE A 70 -4.66 -4.68 3.50
N PHE A 71 -3.70 -4.94 4.39
CA PHE A 71 -2.41 -5.49 4.01
C PHE A 71 -2.53 -6.89 3.39
N ALA A 72 -3.29 -7.78 4.01
CA ALA A 72 -3.54 -9.12 3.47
C ALA A 72 -4.24 -9.06 2.11
N GLY A 73 -5.25 -8.17 1.98
CA GLY A 73 -5.91 -7.90 0.71
C GLY A 73 -4.95 -7.37 -0.35
N PHE A 74 -4.06 -6.44 0.01
CA PHE A 74 -3.03 -5.93 -0.91
C PHE A 74 -2.15 -7.06 -1.46
N VAL A 75 -1.69 -8.00 -0.63
CA VAL A 75 -0.90 -9.16 -1.08
C VAL A 75 -1.67 -10.04 -2.08
N VAL A 76 -2.95 -10.31 -1.82
CA VAL A 76 -3.79 -11.14 -2.72
C VAL A 76 -4.14 -10.42 -4.02
N LEU A 77 -4.43 -9.11 -3.94
CA LEU A 77 -4.90 -8.29 -5.06
C LEU A 77 -3.75 -7.77 -5.94
N LEU A 78 -2.51 -7.78 -5.46
CA LEU A 78 -1.33 -7.54 -6.32
C LEU A 78 -1.27 -8.54 -7.46
N LEU A 79 -1.51 -9.82 -7.17
CA LEU A 79 -1.56 -10.87 -8.19
C LEU A 79 -2.66 -10.58 -9.22
N ARG A 80 -3.81 -10.07 -8.75
CA ARG A 80 -4.93 -9.67 -9.60
C ARG A 80 -4.54 -8.54 -10.55
N SER A 81 -3.83 -7.53 -10.04
CA SER A 81 -3.37 -6.41 -10.85
C SER A 81 -2.45 -6.90 -11.98
N VAL A 82 -1.53 -7.83 -11.69
CA VAL A 82 -0.65 -8.43 -12.69
C VAL A 82 -1.44 -9.18 -13.76
N ILE A 83 -2.45 -9.96 -13.37
CA ILE A 83 -3.35 -10.65 -14.32
C ILE A 83 -4.08 -9.63 -15.19
N LEU A 84 -4.63 -8.56 -14.61
CA LEU A 84 -5.36 -7.54 -15.36
C LEU A 84 -4.47 -6.79 -16.36
N TRP A 85 -3.23 -6.47 -15.98
CA TRP A 85 -2.27 -5.85 -16.91
C TRP A 85 -1.96 -6.78 -18.09
N GLY A 86 -1.74 -8.08 -17.83
CA GLY A 86 -1.57 -9.07 -18.90
C GLY A 86 -2.81 -9.20 -19.78
N ARG A 87 -4.01 -9.08 -19.20
CA ARG A 87 -5.28 -9.02 -19.96
C ARG A 87 -5.40 -7.79 -20.87
N GLY A 88 -4.61 -6.74 -20.60
CA GLY A 88 -4.46 -5.61 -21.51
C GLY A 88 -3.77 -5.94 -22.83
N PHE A 89 -2.96 -7.00 -22.86
CA PHE A 89 -2.28 -7.51 -24.05
C PHE A 89 -3.07 -8.63 -24.72
N SER A 90 -3.54 -9.60 -23.93
CA SER A 90 -4.35 -10.72 -24.42
C SER A 90 -5.55 -10.94 -23.50
N PRO A 91 -6.80 -10.83 -23.97
CA PRO A 91 -7.99 -10.98 -23.12
C PRO A 91 -8.03 -12.28 -22.31
N GLU A 92 -7.46 -13.36 -22.85
CA GLU A 92 -7.39 -14.68 -22.21
C GLU A 92 -6.19 -14.86 -21.28
N PHE A 93 -5.39 -13.82 -21.10
CA PHE A 93 -4.22 -13.89 -20.23
C PHE A 93 -4.63 -14.23 -18.80
N ASN A 94 -4.04 -15.31 -18.30
CA ASN A 94 -4.05 -15.72 -16.91
C ASN A 94 -2.67 -16.28 -16.59
N LEU A 95 -2.26 -16.17 -15.33
CA LEU A 95 -1.04 -16.84 -14.88
C LEU A 95 -1.28 -18.35 -14.87
N LEU A 96 -0.27 -19.15 -15.25
CA LEU A 96 -0.41 -20.58 -15.58
C LEU A 96 -1.30 -21.38 -14.61
N LEU A 97 -1.13 -21.20 -13.30
CA LEU A 97 -1.85 -21.94 -12.25
C LEU A 97 -3.13 -21.24 -11.76
N PHE A 98 -3.45 -20.06 -12.28
CA PHE A 98 -4.55 -19.21 -11.82
C PHE A 98 -5.61 -18.96 -12.92
N GLY A 99 -5.68 -19.88 -13.89
CA GLY A 99 -6.73 -19.84 -14.93
C GLY A 99 -8.13 -20.06 -14.33
N PRO A 100 -9.20 -19.44 -14.85
CA PRO A 100 -10.56 -19.55 -14.31
C PRO A 100 -11.07 -21.00 -14.22
N ASP A 101 -10.65 -21.85 -15.15
CA ASP A 101 -11.11 -23.23 -15.23
C ASP A 101 -10.35 -24.18 -14.28
N GLN A 102 -9.21 -23.73 -13.74
CA GLN A 102 -8.37 -24.51 -12.86
C GLN A 102 -8.84 -24.42 -11.40
N PHE A 103 -8.66 -25.50 -10.63
CA PHE A 103 -9.04 -25.55 -9.22
C PHE A 103 -8.41 -24.41 -8.40
N LEU A 104 -7.12 -24.14 -8.62
CA LEU A 104 -6.41 -23.09 -7.90
C LEU A 104 -6.87 -21.68 -8.32
N GLY A 105 -7.26 -21.49 -9.59
CA GLY A 105 -7.87 -20.25 -10.06
C GLY A 105 -9.23 -19.98 -9.42
N LYS A 106 -10.07 -21.01 -9.23
CA LYS A 106 -11.36 -20.90 -8.53
C LYS A 106 -11.19 -20.50 -7.07
N ILE A 107 -10.29 -21.16 -6.33
CA ILE A 107 -9.96 -20.79 -4.95
C ILE A 107 -9.44 -19.35 -4.89
N TYR A 108 -8.56 -18.99 -5.83
CA TYR A 108 -8.02 -17.65 -5.91
C TYR A 108 -9.11 -16.60 -6.18
N GLY A 109 -10.03 -16.86 -7.11
CA GLY A 109 -11.19 -15.99 -7.38
C GLY A 109 -12.00 -15.71 -6.12
N LEU A 110 -12.28 -16.76 -5.33
CA LEU A 110 -13.06 -16.62 -4.10
C LEU A 110 -12.30 -15.84 -3.05
N ALA A 111 -11.02 -16.15 -2.86
CA ALA A 111 -10.16 -15.42 -1.94
C ALA A 111 -10.09 -13.94 -2.34
N LYS A 112 -9.89 -13.65 -3.63
CA LYS A 112 -9.82 -12.30 -4.18
C LYS A 112 -11.11 -11.52 -3.89
N ASP A 113 -12.27 -12.08 -4.21
CA ASP A 113 -13.57 -11.42 -3.99
C ASP A 113 -13.85 -11.16 -2.50
N VAL A 114 -13.54 -12.12 -1.63
CA VAL A 114 -13.62 -11.93 -0.18
C VAL A 114 -12.70 -10.78 0.26
N PHE A 115 -11.46 -10.74 -0.23
CA PHE A 115 -10.53 -9.65 0.12
C PHE A 115 -10.95 -8.30 -0.44
N VAL A 116 -11.60 -8.23 -1.61
CA VAL A 116 -12.18 -6.98 -2.12
C VAL A 116 -13.18 -6.39 -1.12
N LEU A 117 -14.12 -7.21 -0.64
CA LEU A 117 -15.12 -6.76 0.34
C LEU A 117 -14.48 -6.38 1.69
N LEU A 118 -13.53 -7.19 2.15
CA LEU A 118 -12.81 -6.93 3.40
C LEU A 118 -11.95 -5.66 3.33
N VAL A 119 -11.30 -5.39 2.21
CA VAL A 119 -10.54 -4.15 1.96
C VAL A 119 -11.50 -2.96 1.95
N LEU A 120 -12.65 -3.05 1.27
CA LEU A 120 -13.67 -2.00 1.30
C LEU A 120 -14.11 -1.70 2.74
N ALA A 121 -14.45 -2.72 3.53
CA ALA A 121 -14.79 -2.56 4.94
C ALA A 121 -13.65 -1.90 5.75
N GLY A 122 -12.40 -2.34 5.53
CA GLY A 122 -11.21 -1.75 6.16
C GLY A 122 -11.00 -0.27 5.79
N THR A 123 -11.25 0.11 4.53
CA THR A 123 -11.18 1.51 4.11
C THR A 123 -12.25 2.37 4.78
N MET A 124 -13.46 1.84 4.98
CA MET A 124 -14.53 2.55 5.69
C MET A 124 -14.15 2.85 7.14
N VAL A 125 -13.49 1.92 7.84
CA VAL A 125 -12.94 2.16 9.18
C VAL A 125 -11.95 3.34 9.17
N PHE A 126 -11.08 3.42 8.16
CA PHE A 126 -10.12 4.51 8.07
C PHE A 126 -10.70 5.84 7.61
N PHE A 127 -11.76 5.83 6.80
CA PHE A 127 -12.56 7.02 6.50
C PHE A 127 -13.25 7.53 7.75
N TYR A 128 -13.89 6.65 8.54
CA TYR A 128 -14.49 7.02 9.82
C TYR A 128 -13.49 7.71 10.75
N TYR A 129 -12.27 7.18 10.90
CA TYR A 129 -11.25 7.80 11.73
C TYR A 129 -10.73 9.15 11.22
N ARG A 130 -10.82 9.42 9.91
CA ARG A 130 -10.33 10.70 9.32
C ARG A 130 -11.41 11.74 9.19
N LEU A 131 -12.65 11.34 8.93
CA LEU A 131 -13.75 12.25 8.64
C LEU A 131 -14.62 12.52 9.86
N VAL A 132 -14.85 11.49 10.69
CA VAL A 132 -15.80 11.54 11.81
C VAL A 132 -15.08 11.60 13.16
N ALA A 133 -14.39 10.52 13.56
CA ALA A 133 -13.82 10.43 14.91
C ALA A 133 -12.60 11.34 15.15
N ARG A 134 -11.87 11.70 14.07
CA ARG A 134 -10.75 12.66 14.06
C ARG A 134 -9.86 12.66 15.31
N PRO A 135 -9.23 11.53 15.69
CA PRO A 135 -8.43 11.47 16.91
C PRO A 135 -7.24 12.43 16.83
N ALA A 136 -6.97 13.16 17.92
CA ALA A 136 -5.96 14.22 17.98
C ALA A 136 -4.54 13.78 17.58
N ARG A 137 -4.21 12.50 17.77
CA ARG A 137 -2.90 11.93 17.42
C ARG A 137 -2.63 11.91 15.90
N LEU A 138 -3.67 11.78 15.09
CA LEU A 138 -3.56 11.58 13.65
C LEU A 138 -3.33 12.92 12.94
N THR A 139 -2.42 12.95 11.97
CA THR A 139 -2.33 14.10 11.06
C THR A 139 -3.42 14.00 10.01
N HIS A 140 -4.29 15.01 9.95
CA HIS A 140 -5.38 15.11 8.99
C HIS A 140 -4.94 15.90 7.78
N ASN A 141 -4.50 15.19 6.73
CA ASN A 141 -4.16 15.75 5.42
C ASN A 141 -4.98 15.06 4.32
N LEU A 142 -5.12 15.76 3.18
CA LEU A 142 -5.86 15.25 2.02
C LEU A 142 -5.25 13.97 1.47
N ASP A 143 -3.93 13.80 1.53
CA ASP A 143 -3.21 12.60 1.09
C ASP A 143 -3.82 11.31 1.65
N GLY A 144 -4.20 11.32 2.94
CA GLY A 144 -4.80 10.17 3.58
C GLY A 144 -6.18 9.81 3.02
N ILE A 145 -6.96 10.82 2.62
CA ILE A 145 -8.33 10.65 2.09
C ILE A 145 -8.25 10.24 0.62
N ILE A 146 -7.39 10.91 -0.17
CA ILE A 146 -7.17 10.61 -1.58
C ILE A 146 -6.75 9.16 -1.76
N ILE A 147 -5.79 8.68 -0.96
CA ILE A 147 -5.29 7.31 -1.10
C ILE A 147 -6.36 6.29 -0.69
N LEU A 148 -7.14 6.56 0.36
CA LEU A 148 -8.27 5.68 0.72
C LEU A 148 -9.33 5.64 -0.37
N ALA A 149 -9.62 6.78 -1.01
CA ALA A 149 -10.54 6.86 -2.13
C ALA A 149 -10.01 6.07 -3.34
N ILE A 150 -8.71 6.20 -3.66
CA ILE A 150 -8.07 5.42 -4.73
C ILE A 150 -8.22 3.91 -4.45
N ILE A 151 -7.89 3.45 -3.24
CA ILE A 151 -8.02 2.03 -2.86
C ILE A 151 -9.47 1.57 -3.01
N ALA A 152 -10.44 2.33 -2.49
CA ALA A 152 -11.86 1.97 -2.57
C ALA A 152 -12.38 1.93 -4.02
N VAL A 153 -12.05 2.93 -4.83
CA VAL A 153 -12.45 2.99 -6.25
C VAL A 153 -11.80 1.85 -7.05
N MET A 154 -10.53 1.51 -6.77
CA MET A 154 -9.86 0.37 -7.40
C MET A 154 -10.58 -0.96 -7.10
N MET A 155 -11.05 -1.15 -5.87
CA MET A 155 -11.83 -2.33 -5.48
C MET A 155 -13.14 -2.41 -6.26
N LEU A 156 -13.88 -1.29 -6.33
CA LEU A 156 -15.14 -1.23 -7.08
C LEU A 156 -14.94 -1.44 -8.59
N ALA A 157 -13.88 -0.86 -9.15
CA ALA A 157 -13.53 -1.02 -10.55
C ALA A 157 -13.18 -2.48 -10.91
N ASP A 158 -12.54 -3.21 -9.99
CA ASP A 158 -12.21 -4.62 -10.18
C ASP A 158 -13.47 -5.50 -10.27
N VAL A 159 -14.41 -5.33 -9.34
CA VAL A 159 -15.69 -6.08 -9.35
C VAL A 159 -16.56 -5.66 -10.53
N LEU A 160 -16.53 -4.38 -10.92
CA LEU A 160 -17.21 -3.89 -12.13
C LEU A 160 -16.68 -4.57 -13.39
N TYR A 161 -15.36 -4.69 -13.50
CA TYR A 161 -14.75 -5.40 -14.62
C TYR A 161 -15.15 -6.88 -14.64
N ASP A 162 -15.15 -7.58 -13.50
CA ASP A 162 -15.57 -8.99 -13.45
C ASP A 162 -17.04 -9.16 -13.80
N GLY A 163 -17.95 -8.40 -13.19
CA GLY A 163 -19.39 -8.50 -13.46
C GLY A 163 -19.73 -8.22 -14.92
N ALA A 164 -19.13 -7.19 -15.53
CA ALA A 164 -19.30 -6.92 -16.96
C ALA A 164 -18.68 -8.02 -17.84
N SER A 165 -17.55 -8.61 -17.44
CA SER A 165 -16.94 -9.73 -18.15
C SER A 165 -17.81 -10.99 -18.11
N PHE A 166 -18.47 -11.26 -16.98
CA PHE A 166 -19.38 -12.39 -16.85
C PHE A 166 -20.62 -12.24 -17.73
N VAL A 167 -21.22 -11.04 -17.81
CA VAL A 167 -22.33 -10.80 -18.76
C VAL A 167 -21.89 -11.09 -20.19
N ARG A 168 -20.72 -10.61 -20.62
CA ARG A 168 -20.23 -10.84 -21.99
C ARG A 168 -19.99 -12.31 -22.31
N ARG A 169 -19.40 -13.06 -21.37
CA ARG A 169 -19.18 -14.50 -21.54
C ARG A 169 -20.51 -15.26 -21.61
N ALA A 170 -21.40 -14.99 -20.66
CA ALA A 170 -22.70 -15.64 -20.63
C ALA A 170 -23.50 -15.38 -21.92
N ARG A 171 -23.49 -14.15 -22.46
CA ARG A 171 -24.13 -13.83 -23.75
C ARG A 171 -23.48 -14.52 -24.95
N ALA A 172 -22.16 -14.70 -24.92
CA ALA A 172 -21.46 -15.46 -25.95
C ALA A 172 -21.85 -16.96 -25.92
N ASP A 173 -22.05 -17.50 -24.72
CA ASP A 173 -22.39 -18.91 -24.51
C ASP A 173 -23.89 -19.22 -24.76
N ALA A 174 -24.79 -18.28 -24.44
CA ALA A 174 -26.25 -18.51 -24.46
C ALA A 174 -26.92 -18.32 -25.84
N GLY A 175 -26.21 -17.82 -26.85
CA GLY A 175 -26.84 -17.45 -28.12
C GLY A 175 -27.76 -16.22 -28.02
N ALA A 176 -28.18 -15.67 -29.15
CA ALA A 176 -28.96 -14.43 -29.19
C ALA A 176 -30.38 -14.62 -28.61
N GLY A 177 -30.72 -13.86 -27.56
CA GLY A 177 -32.10 -13.69 -27.08
C GLY A 177 -32.42 -14.22 -25.68
N GLU A 178 -31.55 -15.01 -25.07
CA GLU A 178 -31.76 -15.52 -23.71
C GLU A 178 -31.04 -14.65 -22.65
N PRO A 179 -31.67 -14.36 -21.50
CA PRO A 179 -31.02 -13.67 -20.39
C PRO A 179 -29.92 -14.56 -19.79
N ALA A 180 -28.70 -14.35 -20.28
CA ALA A 180 -27.54 -15.10 -19.86
C ALA A 180 -26.90 -14.48 -18.61
N TYR A 181 -27.41 -14.85 -17.44
CA TYR A 181 -26.74 -14.60 -16.17
C TYR A 181 -26.53 -15.92 -15.43
N VAL A 182 -25.32 -16.10 -14.87
CA VAL A 182 -24.93 -17.31 -14.16
C VAL A 182 -24.26 -16.87 -12.86
N PHE A 183 -24.74 -17.37 -11.72
CA PHE A 183 -24.08 -17.08 -10.46
C PHE A 183 -22.76 -17.85 -10.37
N HIS A 184 -21.64 -17.13 -10.37
CA HIS A 184 -20.31 -17.71 -10.20
C HIS A 184 -19.99 -17.79 -8.69
N ALA A 185 -20.20 -18.96 -8.09
CA ALA A 185 -20.00 -19.17 -6.65
C ALA A 185 -18.56 -18.88 -6.16
N TRP A 186 -17.58 -18.98 -7.06
CA TRP A 186 -16.18 -18.67 -6.78
C TRP A 186 -15.85 -17.18 -6.95
N GLU A 187 -16.75 -16.38 -7.53
CA GLU A 187 -16.59 -14.93 -7.68
C GLU A 187 -17.94 -14.24 -7.39
N PRO A 188 -18.42 -14.32 -6.12
CA PRO A 188 -19.77 -13.89 -5.76
C PRO A 188 -19.97 -12.38 -5.85
N ALA A 189 -18.95 -11.56 -5.58
CA ALA A 189 -19.07 -10.11 -5.69
C ALA A 189 -19.20 -9.72 -7.17
N GLY A 190 -18.39 -10.33 -8.04
CA GLY A 190 -18.52 -10.17 -9.49
C GLY A 190 -19.89 -10.60 -10.00
N SER A 191 -20.43 -11.69 -9.47
CA SER A 191 -21.78 -12.18 -9.79
C SER A 191 -22.86 -11.17 -9.40
N VAL A 192 -22.81 -10.59 -8.20
CA VAL A 192 -23.77 -9.54 -7.79
C VAL A 192 -23.74 -8.36 -8.77
N VAL A 193 -22.55 -7.94 -9.21
CA VAL A 193 -22.44 -6.86 -10.20
C VAL A 193 -22.95 -7.31 -11.57
N GLN A 194 -22.73 -8.56 -11.98
CA GLN A 194 -23.32 -9.12 -13.21
C GLN A 194 -24.83 -8.95 -13.22
N TYR A 195 -25.54 -9.31 -12.14
CA TYR A 195 -26.98 -9.10 -12.05
C TYR A 195 -27.37 -7.62 -12.17
N ALA A 196 -26.59 -6.72 -11.56
CA ALA A 196 -26.85 -5.28 -11.62
C ALA A 196 -26.67 -4.70 -13.03
N VAL A 197 -25.77 -5.28 -13.85
CA VAL A 197 -25.46 -4.78 -15.20
C VAL A 197 -26.05 -5.63 -16.33
N ALA A 198 -26.71 -6.75 -16.03
CA ALA A 198 -27.23 -7.71 -17.00
C ALA A 198 -28.27 -7.11 -17.97
N GLY A 199 -28.99 -6.06 -17.56
CA GLY A 199 -29.96 -5.36 -18.39
C GLY A 199 -29.37 -4.35 -19.39
N ALA A 200 -28.07 -4.06 -19.32
CA ALA A 200 -27.43 -3.11 -20.24
C ALA A 200 -27.26 -3.70 -21.65
N SER A 201 -27.28 -2.85 -22.69
CA SER A 201 -26.98 -3.29 -24.06
C SER A 201 -25.55 -3.85 -24.18
N ASP A 202 -25.25 -4.61 -25.23
CA ASP A 202 -23.89 -5.15 -25.45
C ASP A 202 -22.82 -4.05 -25.47
N GLY A 203 -23.14 -2.91 -26.10
CA GLY A 203 -22.30 -1.72 -26.07
C GLY A 203 -22.13 -1.16 -24.64
N GLY A 204 -23.21 -1.08 -23.86
CA GLY A 204 -23.18 -0.63 -22.48
C GLY A 204 -22.31 -1.52 -21.58
N VAL A 205 -22.48 -2.84 -21.67
CA VAL A 205 -21.65 -3.81 -20.94
C VAL A 205 -20.17 -3.68 -21.37
N GLY A 206 -19.91 -3.52 -22.67
CA GLY A 206 -18.57 -3.28 -23.19
C GLY A 206 -17.92 -2.02 -22.58
N VAL A 207 -18.67 -0.92 -22.47
CA VAL A 207 -18.19 0.32 -21.82
C VAL A 207 -17.89 0.10 -20.34
N LEU A 208 -18.79 -0.55 -19.60
CA LEU A 208 -18.59 -0.84 -18.18
C LEU A 208 -17.37 -1.71 -17.92
N GLN A 209 -17.15 -2.74 -18.77
CA GLN A 209 -15.95 -3.57 -18.72
C GLN A 209 -14.68 -2.73 -18.92
N HIS A 210 -14.65 -1.85 -19.93
CA HIS A 210 -13.50 -0.98 -20.20
C HIS A 210 -13.27 0.02 -19.08
N LEU A 211 -14.33 0.60 -18.52
CA LEU A 211 -14.25 1.52 -17.39
C LEU A 211 -13.66 0.83 -16.16
N GLY A 212 -14.15 -0.36 -15.78
CA GLY A 212 -13.60 -1.12 -14.67
C GLY A 212 -12.12 -1.46 -14.90
N PHE A 213 -11.80 -1.95 -16.10
CA PHE A 213 -10.44 -2.33 -16.49
C PHE A 213 -9.44 -1.18 -16.39
N TRP A 214 -9.73 -0.06 -17.06
CA TRP A 214 -8.81 1.08 -17.13
C TRP A 214 -8.76 1.84 -15.83
N THR A 215 -9.89 1.99 -15.13
CA THR A 215 -9.92 2.64 -13.81
C THR A 215 -9.03 1.89 -12.84
N HIS A 216 -9.15 0.56 -12.75
CA HIS A 216 -8.29 -0.23 -11.88
C HIS A 216 -6.82 -0.13 -12.30
N SER A 217 -6.52 -0.36 -13.58
CA SER A 217 -5.14 -0.40 -14.09
C SER A 217 -4.41 0.93 -13.96
N VAL A 218 -5.09 2.05 -14.22
CA VAL A 218 -4.52 3.39 -14.08
C VAL A 218 -4.36 3.74 -12.61
N LEU A 219 -5.37 3.49 -11.77
CA LEU A 219 -5.31 3.88 -10.36
C LEU A 219 -4.26 3.12 -9.56
N VAL A 220 -4.01 1.83 -9.86
CA VAL A 220 -2.92 1.09 -9.19
C VAL A 220 -1.53 1.66 -9.52
N LEU A 221 -1.32 2.05 -10.79
CA LEU A 221 -0.06 2.64 -11.25
C LEU A 221 0.10 4.09 -10.80
N LEU A 222 -1.00 4.84 -10.72
CA LEU A 222 -1.04 6.16 -10.09
C LEU A 222 -0.69 6.05 -8.61
N PHE A 223 -1.31 5.11 -7.88
CA PHE A 223 -1.02 4.86 -6.47
C PHE A 223 0.46 4.57 -6.25
N LEU A 224 1.06 3.70 -7.08
CA LEU A 224 2.50 3.40 -7.06
C LEU A 224 3.36 4.68 -7.16
N ASN A 225 3.01 5.58 -8.08
CA ASN A 225 3.73 6.84 -8.31
C ASN A 225 3.51 7.88 -7.20
N LEU A 226 2.41 7.79 -6.44
CA LEU A 226 2.16 8.62 -5.27
C LEU A 226 2.94 8.16 -4.02
N LEU A 227 3.44 6.92 -3.99
CA LEU A 227 4.12 6.38 -2.81
C LEU A 227 5.32 7.23 -2.37
N PRO A 228 6.31 7.55 -3.24
CA PRO A 228 7.54 8.23 -2.79
C PRO A 228 7.33 9.68 -2.31
N TYR A 229 6.15 10.25 -2.52
CA TYR A 229 5.81 11.63 -2.15
C TYR A 229 4.85 11.73 -0.96
N SER A 230 4.31 10.61 -0.49
CA SER A 230 3.29 10.60 0.56
C SER A 230 3.71 9.73 1.75
N LYS A 231 2.93 9.81 2.84
CA LYS A 231 3.05 8.90 3.99
C LYS A 231 2.84 7.41 3.65
N HIS A 232 2.36 7.09 2.44
CA HIS A 232 2.18 5.71 1.98
C HIS A 232 3.48 5.08 1.48
N PHE A 233 4.59 5.84 1.40
CA PHE A 233 5.90 5.25 1.08
C PHE A 233 6.30 4.09 2.00
N HIS A 234 5.76 4.09 3.23
CA HIS A 234 5.91 2.99 4.17
C HIS A 234 5.55 1.61 3.59
N VAL A 235 4.66 1.51 2.60
CA VAL A 235 4.33 0.22 1.97
C VAL A 235 5.58 -0.44 1.37
N ILE A 236 6.51 0.38 0.84
CA ILE A 236 7.79 -0.08 0.30
C ILE A 236 8.86 -0.12 1.40
N THR A 237 8.93 0.91 2.24
CA THR A 237 10.06 1.07 3.17
C THR A 237 9.91 0.30 4.49
N ALA A 238 8.70 -0.09 4.91
CA ALA A 238 8.49 -0.70 6.23
C ALA A 238 9.18 -2.05 6.39
N ILE A 239 9.12 -2.93 5.38
CA ILE A 239 9.76 -4.26 5.42
C ILE A 239 11.28 -4.12 5.61
N PRO A 240 12.03 -3.40 4.74
CA PRO A 240 13.47 -3.22 4.96
C PRO A 240 13.76 -2.45 6.25
N ASN A 241 12.90 -1.49 6.64
CA ASN A 241 13.08 -0.76 7.88
C ASN A 241 13.04 -1.68 9.13
N VAL A 242 12.10 -2.63 9.17
CA VAL A 242 12.02 -3.64 10.24
C VAL A 242 13.22 -4.58 10.20
N TYR A 243 13.65 -5.02 9.01
CA TYR A 243 14.84 -5.88 8.89
C TYR A 243 16.09 -5.20 9.47
N PHE A 244 16.31 -3.93 9.14
CA PHE A 244 17.45 -3.14 9.60
C PHE A 244 17.22 -2.45 10.95
N GLN A 245 16.20 -2.83 11.72
CA GLN A 245 15.90 -2.19 13.01
C GLN A 245 17.04 -2.33 14.03
N ASN A 246 17.03 -1.46 15.04
CA ASN A 246 18.00 -1.54 16.13
C ASN A 246 17.72 -2.77 17.01
N LEU A 247 18.75 -3.59 17.23
CA LEU A 247 18.69 -4.80 18.04
C LEU A 247 19.25 -4.58 19.47
N HIS A 248 19.74 -3.39 19.77
CA HIS A 248 20.12 -3.02 21.14
C HIS A 248 18.89 -2.76 22.01
N PRO A 249 19.02 -2.84 23.35
CA PRO A 249 17.94 -2.54 24.26
C PRO A 249 17.26 -1.19 23.96
N PRO A 250 15.91 -1.11 24.02
CA PRO A 250 15.18 0.13 23.79
C PRO A 250 15.68 1.25 24.71
N GLY A 251 15.76 2.48 24.18
CA GLY A 251 16.21 3.66 24.93
C GLY A 251 17.72 3.82 25.05
N ARG A 252 18.52 2.84 24.59
CA ARG A 252 19.99 3.01 24.51
C ARG A 252 20.34 4.02 23.42
N LEU A 253 20.86 5.19 23.84
CA LEU A 253 21.45 6.16 22.94
C LEU A 253 22.88 5.72 22.57
N PRO A 254 23.34 5.97 21.33
CA PRO A 254 24.74 5.80 21.00
C PRO A 254 25.59 6.76 21.86
N PRO A 255 26.77 6.32 22.35
CA PRO A 255 27.66 7.21 23.07
C PRO A 255 28.15 8.31 22.13
N ILE A 256 28.40 9.50 22.69
CA ILE A 256 29.15 10.54 21.99
C ILE A 256 30.63 10.24 22.22
N GLU A 257 31.33 9.86 21.16
CA GLU A 257 32.78 9.64 21.20
C GLU A 257 33.52 10.93 21.55
N ASP A 258 34.50 10.84 22.47
CA ASP A 258 35.33 11.94 22.94
C ASP A 258 34.54 13.20 23.36
N LEU A 259 33.49 13.04 24.16
CA LEU A 259 32.61 14.16 24.53
C LEU A 259 33.37 15.36 25.12
N GLU A 260 34.34 15.10 26.00
CA GLU A 260 35.15 16.13 26.67
C GLU A 260 36.04 16.87 25.67
N GLY A 261 36.84 16.14 24.88
CA GLY A 261 37.71 16.77 23.89
C GLY A 261 36.93 17.52 22.81
N ARG A 262 35.76 17.03 22.41
CA ARG A 262 34.87 17.73 21.47
C ARG A 262 34.30 19.02 22.05
N LEU A 263 34.00 19.05 23.35
CA LEU A 263 33.53 20.26 24.02
C LEU A 263 34.65 21.30 24.15
N GLU A 264 35.86 20.87 24.53
CA GLU A 264 37.05 21.75 24.63
C GLU A 264 37.46 22.36 23.28
N ARG A 265 37.28 21.62 22.18
CA ARG A 265 37.54 22.09 20.81
C ARG A 265 36.35 22.84 20.19
N GLU A 266 35.29 23.10 20.96
CA GLU A 266 34.05 23.74 20.51
C GLU A 266 33.41 23.06 19.28
N GLU A 267 33.57 21.74 19.17
CA GLU A 267 32.96 20.96 18.10
C GLU A 267 31.46 20.83 18.29
N THR A 268 30.74 20.69 17.17
CA THR A 268 29.28 20.51 17.22
C THR A 268 28.91 19.14 17.80
N LEU A 269 28.20 19.15 18.92
CA LEU A 269 27.58 17.95 19.52
C LEU A 269 26.27 17.62 18.81
N GLY A 270 26.07 16.35 18.47
CA GLY A 270 24.87 15.86 17.79
C GLY A 270 24.82 16.16 16.29
N VAL A 271 23.61 16.37 15.76
CA VAL A 271 23.34 16.51 14.33
C VAL A 271 22.94 17.94 13.99
N ARG A 272 23.69 18.58 13.10
CA ARG A 272 23.43 19.94 12.56
C ARG A 272 23.06 19.92 11.08
N ARG A 273 23.50 18.91 10.32
CA ARG A 273 23.24 18.77 8.88
C ARG A 273 22.65 17.40 8.58
N ILE A 274 21.84 17.31 7.53
CA ILE A 274 21.20 16.04 7.19
C ILE A 274 22.19 14.92 6.84
N THR A 275 23.35 15.28 6.28
CA THR A 275 24.46 14.36 5.94
C THR A 275 25.05 13.65 7.17
N GLN A 276 24.78 14.16 8.38
CA GLN A 276 25.25 13.57 9.65
C GLN A 276 24.24 12.55 10.21
N PHE A 277 23.02 12.48 9.68
CA PHE A 277 22.15 11.34 9.94
C PHE A 277 22.69 10.11 9.19
N SER A 278 22.49 8.93 9.76
CA SER A 278 22.81 7.71 9.04
C SER A 278 21.80 7.42 7.92
N TRP A 279 22.20 6.59 6.96
CA TRP A 279 21.26 6.08 5.94
C TRP A 279 20.03 5.41 6.58
N LYS A 280 20.21 4.75 7.74
CA LYS A 280 19.14 4.06 8.46
C LYS A 280 18.17 5.05 9.11
N ALA A 281 18.66 6.16 9.67
CA ALA A 281 17.81 7.23 10.18
C ALA A 281 16.97 7.87 9.06
N ILE A 282 17.55 8.08 7.87
CA ILE A 282 16.81 8.58 6.71
C ILE A 282 15.72 7.58 6.29
N LEU A 283 16.02 6.28 6.30
CA LEU A 283 15.02 5.23 6.05
C LEU A 283 13.90 5.22 7.11
N ASP A 284 14.20 5.54 8.38
CA ASP A 284 13.19 5.72 9.43
C ASP A 284 12.25 6.88 9.12
N PHE A 285 12.79 8.01 8.64
CA PHE A 285 11.97 9.17 8.24
C PHE A 285 11.02 8.81 7.09
N TYR A 286 11.50 8.09 6.07
CA TYR A 286 10.69 7.62 4.95
C TYR A 286 9.57 6.66 5.35
N THR A 287 9.75 5.94 6.46
CA THR A 287 8.78 4.94 6.96
C THR A 287 7.72 5.57 7.87
N CYS A 288 7.85 6.86 8.22
CA CYS A 288 6.86 7.55 9.03
C CYS A 288 5.50 7.64 8.34
N THR A 289 4.48 7.04 8.98
CA THR A 289 3.09 7.01 8.50
C THR A 289 2.20 8.11 9.09
N GLU A 290 2.77 9.04 9.87
CA GLU A 290 2.03 10.10 10.56
C GLU A 290 0.94 9.57 11.53
N CYS A 291 1.10 8.34 12.04
CA CYS A 291 0.11 7.66 12.88
C CYS A 291 -0.08 8.24 14.29
N GLY A 292 0.83 9.10 14.75
CA GLY A 292 0.75 9.74 16.07
C GLY A 292 1.19 8.89 17.26
N ARG A 293 1.60 7.63 17.04
CA ARG A 293 2.04 6.73 18.12
C ARG A 293 3.21 7.27 18.94
N CYS A 294 4.16 7.97 18.30
CA CYS A 294 5.29 8.57 19.01
C CYS A 294 4.85 9.78 19.86
N SER A 295 3.91 10.59 19.37
CA SER A 295 3.33 11.72 20.10
C SER A 295 2.52 11.26 21.32
N ASP A 296 1.75 10.19 21.20
CA ASP A 296 0.95 9.60 22.30
C ASP A 296 1.81 9.09 23.48
N HIS A 297 3.12 8.91 23.28
CA HIS A 297 4.05 8.43 24.31
C HIS A 297 5.03 9.50 24.77
N CYS A 298 5.12 10.61 24.06
CA CYS A 298 6.08 11.65 24.36
C CYS A 298 5.66 12.43 25.62
N PRO A 299 6.47 12.45 26.70
CA PRO A 299 6.17 13.25 27.88
C PRO A 299 6.04 14.74 27.58
N ALA A 300 6.85 15.27 26.64
CA ALA A 300 6.78 16.67 26.24
C ALA A 300 5.43 16.99 25.57
N THR A 301 4.98 16.15 24.63
CA THR A 301 3.67 16.35 23.98
C THR A 301 2.52 16.20 24.98
N LYS A 302 2.59 15.21 25.89
CA LYS A 302 1.56 15.00 26.92
C LYS A 302 1.43 16.16 27.91
N THR A 303 2.51 16.88 28.17
CA THR A 303 2.54 18.04 29.08
C THR A 303 2.27 19.36 28.35
N GLY A 304 1.80 19.32 27.10
CA GLY A 304 1.44 20.51 26.33
C GLY A 304 2.63 21.31 25.78
N LYS A 305 3.85 20.76 25.85
CA LYS A 305 5.04 21.41 25.27
C LYS A 305 4.99 21.33 23.74
N LYS A 306 5.59 22.32 23.07
CA LYS A 306 5.62 22.43 21.60
C LYS A 306 6.31 21.26 20.89
N LEU A 307 7.15 20.49 21.57
CA LEU A 307 7.92 19.41 20.96
C LEU A 307 7.03 18.19 20.65
N SER A 308 6.97 17.83 19.36
CA SER A 308 6.30 16.61 18.88
C SER A 308 7.27 15.78 18.03
N PRO A 309 7.66 14.57 18.46
CA PRO A 309 8.56 13.70 17.70
C PRO A 309 8.02 13.36 16.30
N LYS A 310 6.69 13.33 16.14
CA LYS A 310 6.03 13.13 14.85
C LYS A 310 6.36 14.26 13.88
N HIS A 311 6.15 15.52 14.29
CA HIS A 311 6.37 16.67 13.41
C HIS A 311 7.85 16.79 13.03
N PHE A 312 8.75 16.65 14.00
CA PHE A 312 10.18 16.60 13.74
C PHE A 312 10.57 15.55 12.68
N THR A 313 10.01 14.34 12.78
CA THR A 313 10.27 13.27 11.80
C THR A 313 9.72 13.61 10.40
N VAL A 314 8.53 14.21 10.34
CA VAL A 314 7.89 14.58 9.07
C VAL A 314 8.65 15.71 8.39
N ASP A 315 9.12 16.70 9.16
CA ASP A 315 9.92 17.81 8.64
C ASP A 315 11.24 17.31 8.06
N LEU A 316 11.92 16.38 8.74
CA LEU A 316 13.14 15.74 8.21
C LEU A 316 12.89 14.83 7.00
N ARG A 317 11.71 14.20 6.91
CA ARG A 317 11.32 13.38 5.75
C ARG A 317 11.10 14.23 4.49
N ASN A 318 10.55 15.42 4.68
CA ASN A 318 10.09 16.32 3.63
C ASN A 318 11.10 17.42 3.26
N PHE A 319 12.29 17.42 3.87
CA PHE A 319 13.45 18.20 3.44
C PHE A 319 13.77 17.96 1.96
#